data_AF-A0A1E7FEZ1-F1
#
_entry.id   AF-A0A1E7FEZ1-F1
#
_cell.length_a   1.000
_cell.length_b   1.000
_cell.length_c   1.000
_cell.angle_alpha   90.00
_cell.angle_beta   90.00
_cell.angle_gamma   90.00
#
_symmetry.space_group_name_H-M   'P 1'
#
loop_
_entity.id
_entity.type
_entity.pdbx_description
1 polymer ?
#
loop_
_entity_poly.entity_id
_entity_poly.type
_entity_poly.pdbx_seq_one_letter_code
_entity_poly.pdbx_strand_id
1 'polypeptide(L)'
;LPEHLQREIYKEERRKKSIRFLSMKKPLYDNIEMYHPDNRTMLCTIGKKKANWYVKKQLAVWRREEDAGTMAATPIKTNDDDGNTFERMNTYNINHKKNICVACGGGLMRHYVVPYSYRKKFPIKFKTHLPHDIVLLCIECHIAMDQAIKICRTDIYEQSYRTDPNTRHKVIVDEKLKHIKSYSRALYLYKNKLPKHRIQLYEKYVLKEHLVTSNQNDPDYETDADAYDKNLITEKLNPKYIPLVDLVIKHKLKTDQDVREFVIGWRQFFVDTLNPQYLPIGWSVNSPVESD
;
A
#
# COMPACT_ATOMS: atom_id res chain seq x y z
N LEU A 1 23.33 -4.73 30.52
CA LEU A 1 22.00 -5.06 29.95
C LEU A 1 21.98 -6.54 29.54
N PRO A 2 20.93 -7.31 29.88
CA PRO A 2 20.69 -8.64 29.30
C PRO A 2 20.81 -8.66 27.78
N GLU A 3 21.31 -9.77 27.22
CA GLU A 3 21.59 -9.89 25.79
C GLU A 3 20.33 -9.68 24.92
N HIS A 4 19.17 -10.15 25.38
CA HIS A 4 17.91 -9.93 24.67
C HIS A 4 17.54 -8.44 24.58
N LEU A 5 17.78 -7.64 25.62
CA LEU A 5 17.53 -6.20 25.60
C LEU A 5 18.51 -5.47 24.68
N GLN A 6 19.79 -5.87 24.67
CA GLN A 6 20.77 -5.31 23.72
C GLN A 6 20.37 -5.58 22.27
N ARG A 7 19.84 -6.77 21.97
CA ARG A 7 19.32 -7.11 20.64
C ARG A 7 18.12 -6.26 20.25
N GLU A 8 17.19 -6.00 21.17
CA GLU A 8 16.03 -5.14 20.88
C GLU A 8 16.44 -3.67 20.65
N ILE A 9 17.38 -3.15 21.44
CA ILE A 9 17.95 -1.81 21.22
C ILE A 9 18.59 -1.73 19.83
N TYR A 10 19.41 -2.71 19.46
CA TYR A 10 20.05 -2.76 18.14
C TYR A 10 19.03 -2.82 16.99
N LYS A 11 17.95 -3.58 17.14
CA LYS A 11 16.86 -3.63 16.13
C LYS A 11 16.18 -2.27 16.00
N GLU A 12 15.86 -1.63 17.12
CA GLU A 12 15.20 -0.32 17.13
C GLU A 12 16.10 0.78 16.54
N GLU A 13 17.40 0.77 16.82
CA GLU A 13 18.36 1.68 16.19
C GLU A 13 18.43 1.48 14.67
N ARG A 14 18.49 0.23 14.20
CA ARG A 14 18.47 -0.07 12.77
C ARG A 14 17.18 0.37 12.11
N ARG A 15 16.05 0.17 12.78
CA ARG A 15 14.74 0.64 12.32
C ARG A 15 14.71 2.16 12.22
N LYS A 16 15.16 2.89 13.24
CA LYS A 16 15.27 4.37 13.18
C LYS A 16 16.16 4.84 12.03
N LYS A 17 17.28 4.15 11.79
CA LYS A 17 18.17 4.43 10.63
C LYS A 17 17.51 4.11 9.29
N SER A 18 16.57 3.16 9.21
CA SER A 18 15.89 2.79 7.97
C SER A 18 14.75 3.75 7.59
N ILE A 19 14.11 4.40 8.57
CA ILE A 19 12.99 5.34 8.39
C ILE A 19 13.30 6.43 7.34
N ARG A 20 14.53 6.97 7.33
CA ARG A 20 14.93 8.00 6.36
C ARG A 20 14.87 7.53 4.89
N PHE A 21 15.05 6.24 4.65
CA PHE A 21 15.02 5.66 3.31
C PHE A 21 13.60 5.34 2.83
N LEU A 22 12.65 5.18 3.78
CA LEU A 22 11.25 4.92 3.51
C LEU A 22 10.43 6.20 3.33
N SER A 23 10.97 7.35 3.77
CA SER A 23 10.33 8.65 3.63
C SER A 23 10.38 9.16 2.19
N MET A 24 9.33 9.86 1.76
CA MET A 24 9.28 10.52 0.46
C MET A 24 10.38 11.56 0.32
N LYS A 25 11.11 11.51 -0.81
CA LYS A 25 12.20 12.46 -1.12
C LYS A 25 11.71 13.82 -1.61
N LYS A 26 10.44 13.91 -2.02
CA LYS A 26 9.81 15.13 -2.54
C LYS A 26 8.49 15.38 -1.81
N PRO A 27 8.09 16.64 -1.59
CA PRO A 27 6.77 16.95 -1.08
C PRO A 27 5.67 16.41 -2.01
N LEU A 28 4.50 16.14 -1.44
CA LEU A 28 3.30 15.74 -2.17
C LEU A 28 2.58 16.94 -2.76
N TYR A 29 2.39 17.98 -1.95
CA TYR A 29 1.63 19.18 -2.29
C TYR A 29 2.59 20.29 -2.67
N ASP A 30 2.54 20.72 -3.94
CA ASP A 30 3.24 21.93 -4.39
C ASP A 30 2.42 23.20 -4.09
N ASN A 31 1.11 23.05 -3.85
CA ASN A 31 0.14 24.12 -3.57
C ASN A 31 0.18 25.30 -4.58
N ILE A 32 0.31 24.99 -5.87
CA ILE A 32 0.25 26.04 -6.92
C ILE A 32 -1.18 26.50 -7.05
N GLU A 33 -1.42 27.79 -6.89
CA GLU A 33 -2.75 28.39 -6.92
C GLU A 33 -3.19 28.58 -8.37
N MET A 34 -4.31 27.94 -8.71
CA MET A 34 -4.97 28.10 -10.00
C MET A 34 -6.17 29.01 -9.83
N TYR A 35 -6.22 30.07 -10.63
CA TYR A 35 -7.24 31.08 -10.59
C TYR A 35 -8.02 31.14 -11.91
N HIS A 36 -9.20 31.75 -11.84
CA HIS A 36 -10.00 32.11 -13.00
C HIS A 36 -9.32 33.25 -13.81
N PRO A 37 -9.61 33.42 -15.12
CA PRO A 37 -9.00 34.46 -15.95
C PRO A 37 -9.34 35.90 -15.50
N ASP A 38 -10.36 36.08 -14.64
CA ASP A 38 -10.70 37.36 -14.01
C ASP A 38 -9.64 37.90 -13.03
N ASN A 39 -8.64 37.08 -12.70
CA ASN A 39 -7.59 37.40 -11.75
C ASN A 39 -8.01 37.67 -10.30
N ARG A 40 -9.23 37.29 -9.93
CA ARG A 40 -9.80 37.51 -8.59
C ARG A 40 -10.24 36.20 -7.93
N THR A 41 -10.77 35.26 -8.70
CA THR A 41 -11.39 34.04 -8.18
C THR A 41 -10.39 32.89 -8.14
N MET A 42 -10.04 32.39 -6.96
CA MET A 42 -9.19 31.20 -6.83
C MET A 42 -10.02 29.93 -7.03
N LEU A 43 -9.59 29.07 -7.95
CA LEU A 43 -10.31 27.85 -8.32
C LEU A 43 -9.87 26.66 -7.46
N CYS A 44 -8.55 26.45 -7.32
CA CYS A 44 -8.00 25.38 -6.50
C CYS A 44 -6.47 25.49 -6.36
N THR A 45 -5.90 24.64 -5.52
CA THR A 45 -4.46 24.35 -5.47
C THR A 45 -4.14 23.08 -6.26
N ILE A 46 -3.07 23.09 -7.04
CA ILE A 46 -2.64 21.95 -7.87
C ILE A 46 -1.14 21.65 -7.71
N GLY A 47 -0.75 20.44 -8.13
CA GLY A 47 0.65 20.05 -8.19
C GLY A 47 1.36 20.61 -9.43
N LYS A 48 2.68 20.78 -9.33
CA LYS A 48 3.55 21.35 -10.37
C LYS A 48 3.48 20.61 -11.70
N LYS A 49 3.37 19.27 -11.66
CA LYS A 49 3.19 18.47 -12.88
C LYS A 49 1.89 18.80 -13.61
N LYS A 50 0.79 19.02 -12.87
CA LYS A 50 -0.52 19.35 -13.42
C LYS A 50 -0.52 20.78 -13.97
N ALA A 51 0.08 21.71 -13.23
CA ALA A 51 0.28 23.09 -13.68
C ALA A 51 1.04 23.15 -15.02
N ASN A 52 2.20 22.50 -15.10
CA ASN A 52 3.00 22.42 -16.32
C ASN A 52 2.23 21.79 -17.48
N TRP A 53 1.38 20.79 -17.21
CA TRP A 53 0.54 20.17 -18.23
C TRP A 53 -0.48 21.16 -18.82
N TYR A 54 -1.19 21.93 -17.98
CA TYR A 54 -2.15 22.93 -18.45
C TYR A 54 -1.47 24.02 -19.29
N VAL A 55 -0.31 24.51 -18.84
CA VAL A 55 0.47 25.51 -19.59
C VAL A 55 0.96 24.95 -20.93
N LYS A 56 1.51 23.73 -20.94
CA LYS A 56 1.93 23.05 -22.18
C LYS A 56 0.77 22.84 -23.15
N LYS A 57 -0.44 22.65 -22.64
CA LYS A 57 -1.66 22.48 -23.43
C LYS A 57 -2.33 23.81 -23.81
N GLN A 58 -1.71 24.94 -23.48
CA GLN A 58 -2.27 26.28 -23.73
C GLN A 58 -3.66 26.48 -23.09
N LEU A 59 -3.93 25.78 -21.99
CA LEU A 59 -5.16 25.89 -21.21
C LEU A 59 -5.02 26.87 -20.04
N ALA A 60 -3.79 27.29 -19.74
CA ALA A 60 -3.47 28.19 -18.65
C ALA A 60 -2.16 28.94 -18.92
N VAL A 61 -1.97 30.07 -18.23
CA VAL A 61 -0.73 30.86 -18.25
C VAL A 61 -0.24 31.14 -16.84
N TRP A 62 1.08 31.17 -16.64
CA TRP A 62 1.67 31.64 -15.38
C TRP A 62 1.39 33.13 -15.21
N ARG A 63 1.06 33.57 -13.99
CA ARG A 63 0.68 34.97 -13.75
C ARG A 63 1.87 35.93 -13.62
N ARG A 64 3.03 35.44 -13.16
CA ARG A 64 4.27 36.23 -13.04
C ARG A 64 5.48 35.36 -13.39
N GLU A 65 6.48 35.95 -14.03
CA GLU A 65 7.73 35.24 -14.42
C GLU A 65 8.59 34.84 -13.20
N GLU A 66 8.41 35.50 -12.06
CA GLU A 66 9.18 35.25 -10.82
C GLU A 66 8.43 34.38 -9.79
N ASP A 67 7.11 34.22 -9.90
CA ASP A 67 6.30 33.43 -8.96
C ASP A 67 5.89 32.08 -9.57
N ALA A 68 6.73 31.05 -9.38
CA ALA A 68 6.42 29.66 -9.76
C ALA A 68 5.21 29.03 -9.01
N GLY A 69 4.40 29.85 -8.31
CA GLY A 69 3.31 29.44 -7.43
C GLY A 69 1.89 29.80 -7.89
N THR A 70 1.69 30.57 -8.97
CA THR A 70 0.33 31.00 -9.38
C THR A 70 0.07 30.99 -10.90
N MET A 71 -1.13 30.55 -11.32
CA MET A 71 -1.52 30.48 -12.73
C MET A 71 -3.02 30.77 -12.96
N ALA A 72 -3.37 31.24 -14.16
CA ALA A 72 -4.74 31.49 -14.58
C ALA A 72 -5.20 30.45 -15.62
N ALA A 73 -6.41 29.88 -15.49
CA ALA A 73 -6.95 28.86 -16.38
C ALA A 73 -8.42 29.15 -16.74
N THR A 74 -8.83 28.81 -17.97
CA THR A 74 -10.23 28.93 -18.40
C THR A 74 -11.08 27.85 -17.72
N PRO A 75 -12.17 28.20 -17.00
CA PRO A 75 -12.96 27.22 -16.27
C PRO A 75 -13.71 26.28 -17.22
N ILE A 76 -13.82 25.02 -16.82
CA ILE A 76 -14.79 24.09 -17.41
C ILE A 76 -16.07 24.26 -16.59
N LYS A 77 -17.20 24.56 -17.25
CA LYS A 77 -18.51 24.67 -16.58
C LYS A 77 -18.81 23.33 -15.89
N THR A 78 -18.96 23.35 -14.57
CA THR A 78 -19.55 22.26 -13.79
C THR A 78 -20.97 22.67 -13.43
N ASN A 79 -21.92 21.77 -13.57
CA ASN A 79 -23.32 22.03 -13.22
C ASN A 79 -23.44 22.30 -11.72
N ASP A 80 -24.34 23.21 -11.36
CA ASP A 80 -24.61 23.62 -9.99
C ASP A 80 -25.26 22.48 -9.22
N ASP A 81 -24.63 22.04 -8.11
CA ASP A 81 -25.19 21.05 -7.21
C ASP A 81 -25.06 21.49 -5.74
N ASP A 82 -25.96 20.96 -4.89
CA ASP A 82 -26.26 21.34 -3.50
C ASP A 82 -25.19 22.16 -2.74
N GLY A 83 -25.54 23.40 -2.38
CA GLY A 83 -24.60 24.44 -1.93
C GLY A 83 -23.69 24.10 -0.75
N ASN A 84 -24.10 23.23 0.17
CA ASN A 84 -23.29 22.85 1.34
C ASN A 84 -22.16 21.85 0.99
N THR A 85 -22.40 21.01 -0.02
CA THR A 85 -21.43 20.02 -0.53
C THR A 85 -20.40 20.69 -1.43
N PHE A 86 -20.87 21.60 -2.29
CA PHE A 86 -20.02 22.43 -3.14
C PHE A 86 -19.06 23.28 -2.30
N GLU A 87 -19.55 23.95 -1.26
CA GLU A 87 -18.73 24.83 -0.41
C GLU A 87 -17.60 24.08 0.30
N ARG A 88 -17.85 22.86 0.80
CA ARG A 88 -16.82 22.03 1.45
C ARG A 88 -15.79 21.49 0.47
N MET A 89 -16.21 21.00 -0.70
CA MET A 89 -15.28 20.52 -1.72
C MET A 89 -14.45 21.66 -2.30
N ASN A 90 -15.08 22.84 -2.47
CA ASN A 90 -14.38 24.07 -2.81
C ASN A 90 -13.35 24.42 -1.73
N THR A 91 -13.74 24.41 -0.45
CA THR A 91 -12.84 24.64 0.69
C THR A 91 -11.63 23.70 0.69
N TYR A 92 -11.83 22.39 0.49
CA TYR A 92 -10.71 21.45 0.41
C TYR A 92 -9.77 21.75 -0.76
N ASN A 93 -10.32 22.07 -1.93
CA ASN A 93 -9.53 22.28 -3.14
C ASN A 93 -8.76 23.61 -3.12
N ILE A 94 -9.32 24.68 -2.58
CA ILE A 94 -8.70 26.01 -2.52
C ILE A 94 -7.63 26.12 -1.43
N ASN A 95 -7.75 25.38 -0.32
CA ASN A 95 -6.81 25.51 0.78
C ASN A 95 -5.47 24.78 0.52
N HIS A 96 -4.38 25.44 0.93
CA HIS A 96 -3.04 24.89 0.94
C HIS A 96 -2.96 23.68 1.89
N LYS A 97 -2.26 22.64 1.44
CA LYS A 97 -2.11 21.39 2.18
C LYS A 97 -0.69 21.28 2.70
N LYS A 98 -0.54 20.91 3.98
CA LYS A 98 0.78 20.77 4.61
C LYS A 98 1.39 19.43 4.21
N ASN A 99 2.69 19.45 3.90
CA ASN A 99 3.47 18.23 3.66
C ASN A 99 3.96 17.65 5.00
N ILE A 100 3.03 17.14 5.80
CA ILE A 100 3.28 16.51 7.11
C ILE A 100 2.35 15.32 7.30
N CYS A 101 2.70 14.41 8.21
CA CYS A 101 1.78 13.37 8.67
C CYS A 101 0.49 14.00 9.21
N VAL A 102 -0.67 13.64 8.64
CA VAL A 102 -1.96 14.18 9.08
C VAL A 102 -2.33 13.76 10.50
N ALA A 103 -1.72 12.68 11.01
CA ALA A 103 -1.97 12.21 12.36
C ALA A 103 -1.18 13.00 13.41
N CYS A 104 0.15 13.01 13.29
CA CYS A 104 1.06 13.53 14.32
C CYS A 104 1.95 14.70 13.89
N GLY A 105 1.92 15.12 12.61
CA GLY A 105 2.74 16.21 12.09
C GLY A 105 4.16 15.83 11.65
N GLY A 106 4.55 14.56 11.77
CA GLY A 106 5.88 14.04 11.38
C GLY A 106 6.06 13.72 9.88
N GLY A 107 6.95 12.76 9.59
CA GLY A 107 7.44 12.39 8.25
C GLY A 107 6.41 11.97 7.19
N LEU A 108 6.90 11.65 5.98
CA LEU A 108 6.09 11.68 4.75
C LEU A 108 6.07 10.34 4.01
N MET A 109 4.94 9.63 4.07
CA MET A 109 4.56 8.56 3.16
C MET A 109 3.13 8.80 2.67
N ARG A 110 2.88 8.54 1.39
CA ARG A 110 1.50 8.54 0.86
C ARG A 110 0.74 7.38 1.45
N HIS A 111 -0.43 7.65 1.99
CA HIS A 111 -1.38 6.65 2.44
C HIS A 111 -2.71 6.84 1.70
N TYR A 112 -3.28 5.72 1.25
CA TYR A 112 -4.60 5.69 0.63
C TYR A 112 -5.62 5.29 1.70
N VAL A 113 -6.44 6.24 2.15
CA VAL A 113 -7.48 6.04 3.18
C VAL A 113 -8.40 4.87 2.80
N VAL A 114 -8.81 4.84 1.54
CA VAL A 114 -9.46 3.67 0.93
C VAL A 114 -8.39 2.88 0.17
N PRO A 115 -8.10 1.61 0.52
CA PRO A 115 -7.03 0.87 -0.13
C PRO A 115 -7.20 0.81 -1.66
N TYR A 116 -6.09 1.09 -2.36
CA TYR A 116 -6.08 1.14 -3.82
C TYR A 116 -6.56 -0.16 -4.48
N SER A 117 -6.36 -1.30 -3.80
CA SER A 117 -6.82 -2.62 -4.26
C SER A 117 -8.34 -2.69 -4.43
N TYR A 118 -9.12 -1.96 -3.63
CA TYR A 118 -10.57 -1.82 -3.80
C TYR A 118 -10.89 -0.79 -4.88
N ARG A 119 -10.31 0.42 -4.79
CA ARG A 119 -10.60 1.52 -5.72
C ARG A 119 -10.39 1.15 -7.19
N LYS A 120 -9.34 0.38 -7.51
CA LYS A 120 -9.09 -0.07 -8.89
C LYS A 120 -10.25 -0.87 -9.49
N LYS A 121 -11.07 -1.51 -8.65
CA LYS A 121 -12.20 -2.36 -9.04
C LYS A 121 -13.57 -1.71 -8.87
N PHE A 122 -13.65 -0.47 -8.38
CA PHE A 122 -14.92 0.26 -8.33
C PHE A 122 -15.45 0.56 -9.75
N PRO A 123 -16.74 0.88 -9.90
CA PRO A 123 -17.27 1.51 -11.11
C PRO A 123 -16.53 2.80 -11.47
N ILE A 124 -16.51 3.17 -12.75
CA ILE A 124 -15.70 4.30 -13.27
C ILE A 124 -16.01 5.61 -12.55
N LYS A 125 -17.28 5.89 -12.28
CA LYS A 125 -17.73 7.13 -11.61
C LYS A 125 -17.16 7.35 -10.20
N PHE A 126 -16.73 6.28 -9.52
CA PHE A 126 -16.09 6.37 -8.20
C PHE A 126 -14.55 6.43 -8.25
N LYS A 127 -13.95 6.47 -9.46
CA LYS A 127 -12.48 6.50 -9.63
C LYS A 127 -11.90 7.92 -9.77
N THR A 128 -12.72 8.95 -9.95
CA THR A 128 -12.29 10.32 -10.29
C THR A 128 -11.92 11.20 -9.07
N HIS A 129 -12.45 10.94 -7.87
CA HIS A 129 -12.27 11.77 -6.66
C HIS A 129 -11.16 11.30 -5.69
N LEU A 130 -10.04 10.83 -6.23
CA LEU A 130 -8.93 10.30 -5.43
C LEU A 130 -8.21 11.30 -4.50
N PRO A 131 -8.09 12.61 -4.79
CA PRO A 131 -7.25 13.51 -4.00
C PRO A 131 -7.67 13.65 -2.54
N HIS A 132 -8.95 13.44 -2.23
CA HIS A 132 -9.50 13.51 -0.86
C HIS A 132 -9.09 12.32 -0.01
N ASP A 133 -8.89 11.15 -0.64
CA ASP A 133 -8.57 9.89 0.05
C ASP A 133 -7.07 9.54 0.00
N ILE A 134 -6.24 10.51 -0.39
CA ILE A 134 -4.77 10.39 -0.37
C ILE A 134 -4.23 11.40 0.64
N VAL A 135 -3.70 10.88 1.74
CA VAL A 135 -3.13 11.65 2.85
C VAL A 135 -1.65 11.30 3.05
N LEU A 136 -0.98 12.07 3.88
CA LEU A 136 0.39 11.79 4.30
C LEU A 136 0.41 11.22 5.71
N LEU A 137 1.17 10.15 5.93
CA LEU A 137 1.45 9.58 7.24
C LEU A 137 2.97 9.44 7.44
N CYS A 138 3.43 9.51 8.69
CA CYS A 138 4.76 9.02 9.03
C CYS A 138 4.75 7.48 9.10
N ILE A 139 5.92 6.85 9.14
CA ILE A 139 6.06 5.39 9.15
C ILE A 139 5.36 4.77 10.36
N GLU A 140 5.44 5.40 11.53
CA GLU A 140 4.79 4.92 12.75
C GLU A 140 3.28 4.90 12.63
N CYS A 141 2.68 6.01 12.20
CA CYS A 141 1.23 6.08 11.98
C CYS A 141 0.78 5.17 10.85
N HIS A 142 1.60 4.98 9.81
CA HIS A 142 1.28 4.04 8.73
C HIS A 142 1.29 2.58 9.21
N ILE A 143 2.28 2.18 10.02
CA ILE A 143 2.32 0.84 10.62
C ILE A 143 1.13 0.62 11.55
N ALA A 144 0.80 1.60 12.39
CA ALA A 144 -0.37 1.53 13.26
C ALA A 144 -1.67 1.37 12.45
N MET A 145 -1.81 2.13 11.36
CA MET A 145 -2.94 2.01 10.45
C MET A 145 -3.00 0.63 9.79
N ASP A 146 -1.88 0.11 9.27
CA ASP A 146 -1.83 -1.21 8.62
C ASP A 146 -2.17 -2.34 9.59
N GLN A 147 -1.72 -2.25 10.85
CA GLN A 147 -2.08 -3.20 11.91
C GLN A 147 -3.58 -3.18 12.20
N ALA A 148 -4.16 -1.99 12.35
CA ALA A 148 -5.60 -1.83 12.54
C ALA A 148 -6.39 -2.37 11.34
N ILE A 149 -5.95 -2.08 10.10
CA ILE A 149 -6.57 -2.61 8.87
C ILE A 149 -6.57 -4.14 8.87
N LYS A 150 -5.45 -4.74 9.26
CA LYS A 150 -5.34 -6.20 9.32
C LYS A 150 -6.39 -6.79 10.27
N ILE A 151 -6.43 -6.29 11.50
CA ILE A 151 -7.30 -6.82 12.56
C ILE A 151 -8.77 -6.48 12.29
N CYS A 152 -9.10 -5.21 12.09
CA CYS A 152 -10.48 -4.72 12.09
C CYS A 152 -11.17 -4.80 10.73
N ARG A 153 -10.45 -5.09 9.64
CA ARG A 153 -11.07 -5.20 8.31
C ARG A 153 -10.68 -6.47 7.59
N THR A 154 -9.38 -6.75 7.47
CA THR A 154 -8.92 -7.90 6.67
C THR A 154 -9.35 -9.21 7.32
N ASP A 155 -9.05 -9.40 8.59
CA ASP A 155 -9.39 -10.65 9.31
C ASP A 155 -10.91 -10.80 9.46
N ILE A 156 -11.64 -9.70 9.71
CA ILE A 156 -13.12 -9.71 9.76
C ILE A 156 -13.73 -10.10 8.41
N TYR A 157 -13.28 -9.50 7.31
CA TYR A 157 -13.79 -9.82 5.97
C TYR A 157 -13.40 -11.23 5.53
N GLU A 158 -12.20 -11.70 5.89
CA GLU A 158 -11.79 -13.08 5.68
C GLU A 158 -12.75 -14.05 6.38
N GLN A 159 -13.01 -13.84 7.67
CA GLN A 159 -13.93 -14.68 8.45
C GLN A 159 -15.38 -14.61 7.94
N SER A 160 -15.81 -13.44 7.47
CA SER A 160 -17.20 -13.21 7.03
C SER A 160 -17.48 -13.76 5.63
N TYR A 161 -16.52 -13.68 4.71
CA TYR A 161 -16.78 -13.93 3.28
C TYR A 161 -16.04 -15.14 2.72
N ARG A 162 -14.98 -15.64 3.36
CA ARG A 162 -14.28 -16.83 2.87
C ARG A 162 -14.88 -18.08 3.49
N THR A 163 -15.54 -18.87 2.64
CA THR A 163 -16.14 -20.15 3.04
C THR A 163 -15.20 -21.34 2.83
N ASP A 164 -14.40 -21.36 1.75
CA ASP A 164 -13.40 -22.41 1.49
C ASP A 164 -11.99 -21.92 1.88
N PRO A 165 -11.36 -22.48 2.93
CA PRO A 165 -10.01 -22.11 3.36
C PRO A 165 -8.94 -22.33 2.27
N ASN A 166 -9.15 -23.28 1.35
CA ASN A 166 -8.20 -23.57 0.28
C ASN A 166 -8.08 -22.44 -0.73
N THR A 167 -8.99 -21.46 -0.71
CA THR A 167 -8.96 -20.30 -1.62
C THR A 167 -8.13 -19.14 -1.08
N ARG A 168 -7.67 -19.21 0.19
CA ARG A 168 -7.03 -18.08 0.90
C ARG A 168 -5.63 -17.76 0.40
N HIS A 169 -4.81 -18.80 0.22
CA HIS A 169 -3.39 -18.62 -0.07
C HIS A 169 -3.14 -18.60 -1.57
N LYS A 170 -2.48 -17.53 -2.05
CA LYS A 170 -2.09 -17.40 -3.47
C LYS A 170 -1.13 -18.49 -3.93
N VAL A 171 -0.33 -19.00 -2.99
CA VAL A 171 0.72 -19.98 -3.23
C VAL A 171 0.47 -21.17 -2.33
N ILE A 172 0.63 -22.37 -2.89
CA ILE A 172 0.70 -23.62 -2.16
C ILE A 172 2.17 -23.99 -2.02
N VAL A 173 2.59 -24.20 -0.78
CA VAL A 173 3.94 -24.63 -0.44
C VAL A 173 3.96 -26.16 -0.46
N ASP A 174 4.92 -26.73 -1.19
CA ASP A 174 5.27 -28.14 -1.01
C ASP A 174 6.21 -28.24 0.20
N GLU A 175 5.65 -28.61 1.36
CA GLU A 175 6.39 -28.68 2.61
C GLU A 175 7.57 -29.66 2.52
N LYS A 176 7.47 -30.73 1.72
CA LYS A 176 8.59 -31.67 1.53
C LYS A 176 9.74 -30.99 0.81
N LEU A 177 9.46 -30.37 -0.35
CA LEU A 177 10.49 -29.66 -1.12
C LEU A 177 11.08 -28.48 -0.34
N LYS A 178 10.26 -27.77 0.44
CA LYS A 178 10.73 -26.72 1.35
C LYS A 178 11.66 -27.24 2.44
N HIS A 179 11.35 -28.38 3.05
CA HIS A 179 12.24 -29.02 4.02
C HIS A 179 13.56 -29.46 3.38
N ILE A 180 13.51 -30.10 2.21
CA ILE A 180 14.70 -30.50 1.46
C ILE A 180 15.56 -29.28 1.16
N LYS A 181 14.98 -28.23 0.59
CA LYS A 181 15.67 -26.96 0.30
C LYS A 181 16.37 -26.40 1.54
N SER A 182 15.63 -26.32 2.65
CA SER A 182 16.13 -25.81 3.92
C SER A 182 17.30 -26.65 4.47
N TYR A 183 17.19 -27.98 4.44
CA TYR A 183 18.21 -28.90 4.94
C TYR A 183 19.46 -28.92 4.05
N SER A 184 19.29 -28.97 2.73
CA SER A 184 20.39 -28.89 1.76
C SER A 184 21.17 -27.59 1.94
N ARG A 185 20.48 -26.46 2.07
CA ARG A 185 21.10 -25.16 2.32
C ARG A 185 21.82 -25.08 3.67
N ALA A 186 21.24 -25.67 4.72
CA ALA A 186 21.86 -25.70 6.05
C ALA A 186 23.14 -26.55 6.06
N LEU A 187 23.12 -27.71 5.40
CA LEU A 187 24.30 -28.54 5.21
C LEU A 187 25.36 -27.81 4.37
N TYR A 188 24.98 -27.14 3.29
CA TYR A 188 25.91 -26.43 2.43
C TYR A 188 26.61 -25.26 3.14
N LEU A 189 25.85 -24.36 3.77
CA LEU A 189 26.39 -23.12 4.35
C LEU A 189 26.95 -23.28 5.77
N TYR A 190 26.43 -24.23 6.54
CA TYR A 190 26.63 -24.26 7.99
C TYR A 190 27.03 -25.62 8.55
N LYS A 191 27.42 -26.61 7.72
CA LYS A 191 27.79 -27.97 8.19
C LYS A 191 28.68 -27.95 9.43
N ASN A 192 29.75 -27.15 9.38
CA ASN A 192 30.78 -27.08 10.42
C ASN A 192 30.28 -26.48 11.75
N LYS A 193 29.15 -25.78 11.74
CA LYS A 193 28.52 -25.17 12.92
C LYS A 193 27.30 -25.96 13.42
N LEU A 194 26.89 -27.00 12.69
CA LEU A 194 25.73 -27.81 13.06
C LEU A 194 26.11 -28.94 14.02
N PRO A 195 25.27 -29.25 15.03
CA PRO A 195 25.44 -30.43 15.86
C PRO A 195 25.41 -31.72 15.02
N LYS A 196 26.25 -32.71 15.36
CA LYS A 196 26.37 -33.98 14.60
C LYS A 196 25.01 -34.68 14.34
N HIS A 197 24.11 -34.69 15.33
CA HIS A 197 22.79 -35.30 15.18
C HIS A 197 21.90 -34.58 14.14
N ARG A 198 22.05 -33.26 13.98
CA ARG A 198 21.32 -32.47 12.96
C ARG A 198 21.86 -32.74 11.56
N ILE A 199 23.19 -32.86 11.43
CA ILE A 199 23.84 -33.23 10.17
C ILE A 199 23.30 -34.57 9.67
N GLN A 200 23.32 -35.60 10.52
CA GLN A 200 22.81 -36.93 10.19
C GLN A 200 21.32 -36.91 9.82
N LEU A 201 20.50 -36.15 10.55
CA LEU A 201 19.08 -36.01 10.24
C LEU A 201 18.87 -35.36 8.86
N TYR A 202 19.59 -34.26 8.59
CA TYR A 202 19.46 -33.51 7.33
C TYR A 202 19.96 -34.33 6.15
N GLU A 203 21.11 -34.99 6.27
CA GLU A 203 21.66 -35.87 5.23
C GLU A 203 20.67 -37.02 4.93
N LYS A 204 20.13 -37.67 5.96
CA LYS A 204 19.11 -38.72 5.78
C LYS A 204 17.87 -38.22 5.04
N TYR A 205 17.37 -37.04 5.39
CA TYR A 205 16.15 -36.48 4.81
C TYR A 205 16.35 -36.07 3.34
N VAL A 206 17.50 -35.46 3.04
CA VAL A 206 17.90 -35.05 1.68
C VAL A 206 18.13 -36.29 0.81
N LEU A 207 18.93 -37.26 1.26
CA LEU A 207 19.23 -38.50 0.52
C LEU A 207 17.98 -39.32 0.19
N LYS A 208 17.03 -39.43 1.12
CA LYS A 208 15.79 -40.21 0.92
C LYS A 208 14.97 -39.74 -0.29
N GLU A 209 14.99 -38.44 -0.59
CA GLU A 209 14.19 -37.84 -1.65
C GLU A 209 14.98 -37.66 -2.96
N HIS A 210 16.31 -37.48 -2.89
CA HIS A 210 17.18 -37.52 -4.08
C HIS A 210 17.14 -38.88 -4.80
N LEU A 211 17.07 -39.99 -4.04
CA LEU A 211 16.96 -41.35 -4.59
C LEU A 211 15.65 -41.61 -5.36
N VAL A 212 14.63 -40.75 -5.23
CA VAL A 212 13.36 -40.87 -5.96
C VAL A 212 13.42 -40.12 -7.31
N THR A 213 14.39 -39.22 -7.51
CA THR A 213 14.46 -38.35 -8.70
C THR A 213 15.59 -38.73 -9.67
N SER A 214 16.63 -39.41 -9.21
CA SER A 214 17.70 -39.91 -10.08
C SER A 214 17.42 -41.35 -10.52
N ASN A 215 17.12 -41.56 -11.80
CA ASN A 215 17.38 -42.85 -12.45
C ASN A 215 18.84 -43.19 -12.16
N GLN A 216 19.06 -44.20 -11.35
CA GLN A 216 20.36 -44.71 -10.97
C GLN A 216 21.10 -45.10 -12.27
N ASN A 217 22.20 -44.41 -12.59
CA ASN A 217 23.36 -44.90 -13.37
C ASN A 217 24.28 -43.74 -13.80
N ASP A 218 24.77 -42.92 -12.87
CA ASP A 218 25.93 -42.06 -13.16
C ASP A 218 26.91 -42.04 -11.97
N PRO A 219 28.13 -42.62 -12.10
CA PRO A 219 29.10 -42.70 -11.01
C PRO A 219 29.86 -41.40 -10.73
N ASP A 220 29.69 -40.35 -11.55
CA ASP A 220 30.44 -39.10 -11.44
C ASP A 220 29.62 -37.93 -10.86
N TYR A 221 28.50 -38.24 -10.16
CA TYR A 221 27.65 -37.25 -9.52
C TYR A 221 28.32 -36.71 -8.25
N GLU A 222 29.21 -35.72 -8.40
CA GLU A 222 29.55 -34.81 -7.31
C GLU A 222 28.24 -34.23 -6.74
N THR A 223 28.04 -34.42 -5.44
CA THR A 223 26.91 -33.93 -4.66
C THR A 223 26.94 -32.40 -4.60
N ASP A 224 26.64 -31.73 -5.72
CA ASP A 224 26.52 -30.28 -5.74
C ASP A 224 25.14 -29.90 -5.20
N ALA A 225 25.00 -30.00 -3.87
CA ALA A 225 23.82 -29.59 -3.13
C ALA A 225 23.44 -28.12 -3.42
N ASP A 226 24.41 -27.31 -3.88
CA ASP A 226 24.21 -25.92 -4.32
C ASP A 226 23.44 -25.82 -5.65
N ALA A 227 23.67 -26.74 -6.59
CA ALA A 227 22.95 -26.80 -7.88
C ALA A 227 21.50 -27.24 -7.69
N TYR A 228 21.24 -28.17 -6.76
CA TYR A 228 19.89 -28.63 -6.43
C TYR A 228 19.09 -27.57 -5.63
N ASP A 229 19.70 -26.85 -4.68
CA ASP A 229 19.04 -25.77 -3.91
C ASP A 229 18.53 -24.64 -4.83
N LYS A 230 19.36 -24.19 -5.78
CA LYS A 230 19.06 -23.01 -6.60
C LYS A 230 17.83 -23.20 -7.49
N ASN A 231 17.59 -24.40 -7.99
CA ASN A 231 16.52 -24.68 -8.96
C ASN A 231 15.29 -25.35 -8.34
N LEU A 232 15.32 -25.73 -7.06
CA LEU A 232 14.18 -26.37 -6.42
C LEU A 232 13.05 -25.35 -6.17
N ILE A 233 11.95 -25.52 -6.91
CA ILE A 233 10.73 -24.75 -6.76
C ILE A 233 9.88 -25.41 -5.67
N THR A 234 9.76 -24.73 -4.53
CA THR A 234 9.03 -25.22 -3.35
C THR A 234 7.60 -24.68 -3.26
N GLU A 235 7.23 -23.82 -4.22
CA GLU A 235 6.04 -23.01 -4.20
C GLU A 235 5.38 -23.03 -5.57
N LYS A 236 4.08 -23.33 -5.62
CA LYS A 236 3.28 -23.28 -6.85
C LYS A 236 2.07 -22.37 -6.66
N LEU A 237 1.65 -21.70 -7.72
CA LEU A 237 0.42 -20.91 -7.69
C LEU A 237 -0.77 -21.80 -7.35
N ASN A 238 -1.63 -21.32 -6.47
CA ASN A 238 -2.86 -21.99 -6.12
C ASN A 238 -3.94 -21.66 -7.18
N PRO A 239 -4.40 -22.63 -7.97
CA PRO A 239 -5.43 -22.39 -8.99
C PRO A 239 -6.78 -22.01 -8.38
N LYS A 240 -7.03 -22.35 -7.11
CA LYS A 240 -8.26 -22.02 -6.37
C LYS A 240 -8.18 -20.67 -5.66
N TYR A 241 -7.07 -19.94 -5.78
CA TYR A 241 -6.90 -18.68 -5.05
C TYR A 241 -7.94 -17.64 -5.44
N ILE A 242 -8.63 -17.09 -4.44
CA ILE A 242 -9.55 -15.96 -4.61
C ILE A 242 -9.05 -14.82 -3.72
N PRO A 243 -8.61 -13.68 -4.30
CA PRO A 243 -8.21 -12.52 -3.53
C PRO A 243 -9.35 -12.03 -2.64
N LEU A 244 -9.06 -11.68 -1.39
CA LEU A 244 -10.05 -11.13 -0.45
C LEU A 244 -10.84 -9.95 -1.04
N VAL A 245 -10.13 -9.12 -1.80
CA VAL A 245 -10.72 -7.95 -2.47
C VAL A 245 -11.87 -8.35 -3.39
N ASP A 246 -11.74 -9.47 -4.13
CA ASP A 246 -12.81 -9.98 -4.99
C ASP A 246 -14.02 -10.43 -4.18
N LEU A 247 -13.78 -11.11 -3.04
CA LEU A 247 -14.85 -11.53 -2.13
C LEU A 247 -15.59 -10.32 -1.56
N VAL A 248 -14.87 -9.33 -1.05
CA VAL A 248 -15.48 -8.12 -0.47
C VAL A 248 -16.31 -7.37 -1.53
N ILE A 249 -15.82 -7.23 -2.76
CA ILE A 249 -16.58 -6.55 -3.81
C ILE A 249 -17.85 -7.34 -4.14
N LYS A 250 -17.72 -8.65 -4.37
CA LYS A 250 -18.85 -9.53 -4.70
C LYS A 250 -19.93 -9.52 -3.61
N HIS A 251 -19.53 -9.53 -2.34
CA HIS A 251 -20.46 -9.68 -1.22
C HIS A 251 -20.95 -8.35 -0.66
N LYS A 252 -20.14 -7.29 -0.69
CA LYS A 252 -20.42 -6.00 -0.03
C LYS A 252 -20.71 -4.85 -0.97
N LEU A 253 -20.24 -4.86 -2.23
CA LEU A 253 -20.35 -3.70 -3.14
C LEU A 253 -21.22 -4.04 -4.35
N LYS A 254 -22.53 -4.20 -4.14
CA LYS A 254 -23.49 -4.59 -5.18
C LYS A 254 -24.18 -3.39 -5.82
N THR A 255 -24.35 -2.32 -5.06
CA THR A 255 -25.00 -1.08 -5.49
C THR A 255 -24.05 0.10 -5.38
N ASP A 256 -24.40 1.21 -6.03
CA ASP A 256 -23.66 2.46 -5.89
C ASP A 256 -23.68 2.98 -4.45
N GLN A 257 -24.81 2.78 -3.75
CA GLN A 257 -24.93 3.14 -2.35
C GLN A 257 -23.94 2.38 -1.48
N ASP A 258 -23.76 1.08 -1.75
CA ASP A 258 -22.78 0.27 -1.04
C ASP A 258 -21.35 0.82 -1.20
N VAL A 259 -21.00 1.32 -2.40
CA VAL A 259 -19.68 1.91 -2.66
C VAL A 259 -19.50 3.21 -1.87
N ARG A 260 -20.52 4.07 -1.83
CA ARG A 260 -20.49 5.31 -1.04
C ARG A 260 -20.30 5.01 0.44
N GLU A 261 -21.12 4.11 0.99
CA GLU A 261 -21.03 3.69 2.40
C GLU A 261 -19.71 3.01 2.72
N PHE A 262 -19.16 2.21 1.81
CA PHE A 262 -17.87 1.59 1.98
C PHE A 262 -16.74 2.61 2.07
N VAL A 263 -16.75 3.64 1.21
CA VAL A 263 -15.75 4.73 1.25
C VAL A 263 -15.90 5.56 2.52
N ILE A 264 -17.12 5.97 2.88
CA ILE A 264 -17.41 6.69 4.13
C ILE A 264 -16.93 5.87 5.32
N GLY A 265 -17.23 4.58 5.36
CA GLY A 265 -16.77 3.68 6.40
C GLY A 265 -15.25 3.63 6.49
N TRP A 266 -14.52 3.56 5.38
CA TRP A 266 -13.05 3.60 5.37
C TRP A 266 -12.51 4.92 5.93
N ARG A 267 -13.10 6.05 5.56
CA ARG A 267 -12.72 7.37 6.08
C ARG A 267 -12.98 7.49 7.58
N GLN A 268 -14.14 7.03 8.05
CA GLN A 268 -14.47 7.02 9.47
C GLN A 268 -13.46 6.15 10.25
N PHE A 269 -13.22 4.93 9.77
CA PHE A 269 -12.23 4.03 10.38
C PHE A 269 -10.83 4.63 10.45
N PHE A 270 -10.40 5.36 9.41
CA PHE A 270 -9.13 6.09 9.43
C PHE A 270 -9.08 7.16 10.52
N VAL A 271 -10.14 7.96 10.66
CA VAL A 271 -10.24 8.99 11.70
C VAL A 271 -10.26 8.36 13.09
N ASP A 272 -11.07 7.33 13.30
CA ASP A 272 -11.20 6.64 14.58
C ASP A 272 -9.89 5.97 15.02
N THR A 273 -9.13 5.43 14.05
CA THR A 273 -7.89 4.70 14.33
C THR A 273 -6.74 5.63 14.67
N LEU A 274 -6.57 6.72 13.93
CA LEU A 274 -5.39 7.59 14.04
C LEU A 274 -5.64 8.90 14.78
N ASN A 275 -6.90 9.27 15.02
CA ASN A 275 -7.33 10.54 15.60
C ASN A 275 -6.52 11.75 15.05
N PRO A 276 -6.62 12.03 13.74
CA PRO A 276 -5.66 12.89 13.08
C PRO A 276 -5.81 14.38 13.46
N GLN A 277 -4.68 15.03 13.78
CA GLN A 277 -4.64 16.41 14.25
C GLN A 277 -4.36 17.45 13.15
N TYR A 278 -3.94 16.99 11.97
CA TYR A 278 -3.44 17.82 10.87
C TYR A 278 -4.08 17.46 9.53
N LEU A 279 -5.34 17.00 9.53
CA LEU A 279 -6.08 16.82 8.29
C LEU A 279 -6.17 18.15 7.51
N PRO A 280 -6.14 18.12 6.17
CA PRO A 280 -6.36 19.31 5.38
C PRO A 280 -7.68 20.01 5.71
N ILE A 281 -7.69 21.34 5.64
CA ILE A 281 -8.91 22.13 5.78
C ILE A 281 -9.94 21.68 4.74
N GLY A 282 -11.19 21.49 5.15
CA GLY A 282 -12.25 20.98 4.28
C GLY A 282 -12.26 19.45 4.10
N TRP A 283 -11.31 18.71 4.68
CA TRP A 283 -11.36 17.25 4.69
C TRP A 283 -12.54 16.78 5.54
N SER A 284 -13.36 15.88 5.01
CA SER A 284 -14.50 15.29 5.71
C SER A 284 -14.70 13.83 5.34
N VAL A 285 -15.20 13.05 6.31
CA VAL A 285 -15.67 11.69 6.09
C VAL A 285 -16.79 11.65 5.03
N ASN A 286 -17.66 12.66 5.06
CA ASN A 286 -18.87 12.74 4.23
C ASN A 286 -18.67 13.51 2.92
N SER A 287 -17.43 13.80 2.52
CA SER A 287 -17.18 14.42 1.22
C SER A 287 -17.68 13.53 0.07
N PRO A 288 -18.11 14.11 -1.08
CA PRO A 288 -18.57 13.32 -2.22
C PRO A 288 -17.59 12.23 -2.65
N VAL A 289 -18.14 11.11 -3.14
CA VAL A 289 -17.38 9.91 -3.53
C VAL A 289 -17.32 9.75 -5.06
N GLU A 290 -18.24 10.38 -5.80
CA GLU A 290 -18.30 10.43 -7.26
C GLU A 290 -18.41 11.88 -7.74
N SER A 291 -18.08 12.10 -9.01
CA SER A 291 -18.36 13.34 -9.74
C SER A 291 -19.75 13.24 -10.33
N ASP A 292 -20.53 14.32 -10.23
CA ASP A 292 -21.70 14.55 -11.06
C ASP A 292 -21.33 14.69 -12.55
#